data_AF-A0AAD1HPJ2-F1
#
_entry.id   AF-A0AAD1HPJ2-F1
#
_cell.length_a   1.000
_cell.length_b   1.000
_cell.length_c   1.000
_cell.angle_alpha   90.00
_cell.angle_beta   90.00
_cell.angle_gamma   90.00
#
_symmetry.space_group_name_H-M   'P 1'
#
loop_
_entity.id
_entity.type
_entity.pdbx_description
1 polymer ?
#
loop_
_entity_poly.entity_id
_entity_poly.type
_entity_poly.pdbx_seq_one_letter_code
_entity_poly.pdbx_strand_id
1 'polypeptide(L)'
;MHGHDVTTESSGFAGDTGPLGVWTDRLDAFSAALDAIDADDPFDYCADAWEIWQGAAAADPPPQDDPAVLVVLGTLQALAHAMTSATLDYYRTADIRDRMTASAMHTSIKRCLGTLRRECGRWLHEGGPPADEINARTISIVASLQASGARPTVNTGIIFDKVCALTNCENKRYREAYGRLRTMVNRESLQHIIVASETLTDVVTGIVLDLQTTHGSTFDERINDERRRKIGSALAAVTAALHAHRQRSVASASKTFGHNSPQARAVDALFADLAESSFDYRWLTELYELIQHDDSTALRYQFTARRRGEPQVDVHLDRQRVAAHANHAAKRCLAPDELAVLSRDPSVLDMITGVLPKLQTLQGQIDDILYPNVADDVAAVTELIGRFGGEKGVDAVKSAPGSTHEPWTPPHLSPRVLAFVRTFNDRH
;
A
#
# COMPACT_ATOMS: atom_id res chain seq x y z
N MET A 1 -34.19 46.18 49.33
CA MET A 1 -33.41 45.25 50.15
C MET A 1 -33.99 43.86 49.93
N HIS A 2 -33.14 42.96 49.42
CA HIS A 2 -33.10 41.49 49.60
C HIS A 2 -34.37 40.68 49.26
N GLY A 3 -34.33 39.62 48.45
CA GLY A 3 -33.21 38.82 47.94
C GLY A 3 -33.59 37.34 47.98
N HIS A 4 -33.30 36.61 46.89
CA HIS A 4 -32.96 35.17 46.76
C HIS A 4 -33.97 34.10 47.28
N ASP A 5 -34.13 32.89 46.71
CA ASP A 5 -33.42 32.13 45.65
C ASP A 5 -34.30 30.90 45.26
N VAL A 6 -34.35 30.50 43.97
CA VAL A 6 -33.69 29.32 43.34
C VAL A 6 -34.35 27.95 43.67
N THR A 7 -34.90 27.25 42.68
CA THR A 7 -34.24 26.22 41.83
C THR A 7 -35.15 26.01 40.60
N THR A 8 -34.76 26.15 39.31
CA THR A 8 -33.71 25.54 38.48
C THR A 8 -33.60 24.02 38.62
N GLU A 9 -34.45 23.30 37.87
CA GLU A 9 -34.11 21.95 37.41
C GLU A 9 -33.54 22.04 35.99
N SER A 10 -32.22 21.85 35.98
CA SER A 10 -31.36 21.61 34.85
C SER A 10 -31.65 20.22 34.25
N SER A 11 -32.16 20.20 33.02
CA SER A 11 -32.02 19.06 32.11
C SER A 11 -31.10 19.48 30.95
N GLY A 12 -29.83 19.70 31.25
CA GLY A 12 -28.77 19.72 30.26
C GLY A 12 -28.08 18.37 30.24
N PHE A 13 -28.12 17.66 29.10
CA PHE A 13 -27.07 16.80 28.53
C PHE A 13 -27.58 16.08 27.27
N ALA A 14 -27.92 16.87 26.24
CA ALA A 14 -27.87 16.53 24.81
C ALA A 14 -28.42 17.76 24.08
N GLY A 15 -27.55 18.59 23.51
CA GLY A 15 -28.01 19.65 22.62
C GLY A 15 -28.70 18.99 21.43
N ASP A 16 -29.94 19.38 21.18
CA ASP A 16 -30.81 18.91 20.11
C ASP A 16 -30.21 19.33 18.75
N THR A 17 -29.17 18.62 18.33
CA THR A 17 -28.52 18.79 17.05
C THR A 17 -29.29 17.93 16.06
N GLY A 18 -29.99 18.57 15.12
CA GLY A 18 -30.72 17.85 14.07
C GLY A 18 -29.81 16.88 13.29
N PRO A 19 -30.38 15.97 12.47
CA PRO A 19 -29.63 14.91 11.78
C PRO A 19 -28.36 15.39 11.05
N LEU A 20 -28.41 16.58 10.45
CA LEU A 20 -27.26 17.24 9.83
C LEU A 20 -26.10 17.53 10.81
N GLY A 21 -26.39 17.98 12.03
CA GLY A 21 -25.38 18.24 13.05
C GLY A 21 -24.65 16.97 13.46
N VAL A 22 -25.39 15.89 13.72
CA VAL A 22 -24.83 14.56 14.03
C VAL A 22 -23.94 14.05 12.90
N TRP A 23 -24.39 14.18 11.66
CA TRP A 23 -23.61 13.74 10.50
C TRP A 23 -22.39 14.62 10.20
N THR A 24 -22.44 15.90 10.56
CA THR A 24 -21.28 16.81 10.51
C THR A 24 -20.24 16.41 11.55
N ASP A 25 -20.65 16.11 12.78
CA ASP A 25 -19.75 15.63 13.83
C ASP A 25 -19.13 14.27 13.45
N ARG A 26 -19.90 13.38 12.80
CA ARG A 26 -19.37 12.12 12.26
C ARG A 26 -18.37 12.33 11.14
N LEU A 27 -18.60 13.28 10.24
CA LEU A 27 -17.63 13.64 9.19
C LEU A 27 -16.32 14.16 9.80
N ASP A 28 -16.41 14.90 10.90
CA ASP A 28 -15.24 15.40 11.64
C ASP A 28 -14.47 14.28 12.32
N ALA A 29 -15.19 13.38 13.02
CA ALA A 29 -14.61 12.19 13.62
C ALA A 29 -13.96 11.28 12.57
N PHE A 30 -14.62 11.08 11.41
CA PHE A 30 -14.07 10.32 10.30
C PHE A 30 -12.80 10.99 9.75
N SER A 31 -12.83 12.31 9.54
CA SER A 31 -11.66 13.06 9.07
C SER A 31 -10.45 12.98 10.01
N ALA A 32 -10.69 12.86 11.32
CA ALA A 32 -9.64 12.60 12.31
C ALA A 32 -9.19 11.12 12.29
N ALA A 33 -10.12 10.17 12.14
CA ALA A 33 -9.81 8.75 12.04
C ALA A 33 -8.94 8.42 10.81
N LEU A 34 -9.07 9.19 9.73
CA LEU A 34 -8.20 9.08 8.55
C LEU A 34 -6.71 9.26 8.86
N ASP A 35 -6.33 10.00 9.92
CA ASP A 35 -4.94 10.16 10.34
C ASP A 35 -4.37 8.90 11.02
N ALA A 36 -5.25 8.03 11.53
CA ALA A 36 -4.88 6.81 12.23
C ALA A 36 -4.82 5.57 11.31
N ILE A 37 -5.19 5.71 10.04
CA ILE A 37 -5.09 4.62 9.05
C ILE A 37 -3.62 4.45 8.69
N ASP A 38 -3.03 3.39 9.24
CA ASP A 38 -1.67 2.94 8.91
C ASP A 38 -1.72 2.00 7.71
N ALA A 39 -1.64 2.57 6.50
CA ALA A 39 -1.64 1.83 5.25
C ALA A 39 -0.45 2.24 4.37
N ASP A 40 0.30 1.24 3.91
CA ASP A 40 1.48 1.41 3.06
C ASP A 40 1.14 1.71 1.59
N ASP A 41 -0.11 1.44 1.15
CA ASP A 41 -0.56 1.55 -0.24
C ASP A 41 -1.90 2.32 -0.35
N PRO A 42 -2.09 3.14 -1.41
CA PRO A 42 -3.30 3.96 -1.60
C PRO A 42 -4.61 3.16 -1.68
N PHE A 43 -4.60 1.94 -2.19
CA PHE A 43 -5.79 1.08 -2.30
C PHE A 43 -6.22 0.57 -0.93
N ASP A 44 -5.27 0.13 -0.09
CA ASP A 44 -5.57 -0.27 1.29
C ASP A 44 -6.07 0.92 2.11
N TYR A 45 -5.44 2.09 1.95
CA TYR A 45 -5.88 3.33 2.58
C TYR A 45 -7.35 3.67 2.22
N CYS A 46 -7.69 3.63 0.92
CA CYS A 46 -9.06 3.88 0.47
C CYS A 46 -10.05 2.83 0.96
N ALA A 47 -9.67 1.56 0.95
CA ALA A 47 -10.56 0.47 1.35
C ALA A 47 -10.89 0.55 2.84
N ASP A 48 -9.89 0.79 3.69
CA ASP A 48 -10.09 0.90 5.13
C ASP A 48 -10.92 2.15 5.47
N ALA A 49 -10.64 3.29 4.80
CA ALA A 49 -11.45 4.50 4.90
C ALA A 49 -12.91 4.26 4.47
N TRP A 50 -13.13 3.50 3.39
CA TRP A 50 -14.45 3.14 2.90
C TRP A 50 -15.22 2.27 3.90
N GLU A 51 -14.58 1.24 4.46
CA GLU A 51 -15.21 0.36 5.46
C GLU A 51 -15.60 1.12 6.73
N ILE A 52 -14.73 2.00 7.23
CA ILE A 52 -15.02 2.84 8.41
C ILE A 52 -16.27 3.70 8.16
N TRP A 53 -16.33 4.41 7.03
CA TRP A 53 -17.45 5.30 6.73
C TRP A 53 -18.75 4.54 6.44
N GLN A 54 -18.66 3.46 5.65
CA GLN A 54 -19.82 2.65 5.31
C GLN A 54 -20.39 1.94 6.55
N GLY A 55 -19.54 1.49 7.47
CA GLY A 55 -19.97 0.91 8.74
C GLY A 55 -20.81 1.87 9.57
N ALA A 56 -20.40 3.14 9.64
CA ALA A 56 -21.17 4.18 10.33
C ALA A 56 -22.52 4.47 9.65
N ALA A 57 -22.55 4.56 8.31
CA ALA A 57 -23.78 4.80 7.55
C ALA A 57 -24.77 3.63 7.57
N ALA A 58 -24.27 2.39 7.63
CA ALA A 58 -25.11 1.21 7.74
C ALA A 58 -25.72 1.06 9.14
N ALA A 59 -24.99 1.45 10.19
CA ALA A 59 -25.45 1.35 11.57
C ALA A 59 -26.57 2.35 11.89
N ASP A 60 -26.52 3.54 11.31
CA ASP A 60 -27.47 4.61 11.60
C ASP A 60 -27.69 5.53 10.38
N PRO A 61 -28.54 5.12 9.41
CA PRO A 61 -28.69 5.82 8.14
C PRO A 61 -29.39 7.18 8.27
N PRO A 62 -29.00 8.20 7.47
CA PRO A 62 -29.63 9.52 7.50
C PRO A 62 -31.07 9.50 6.94
N PRO A 63 -31.93 10.43 7.37
CA PRO A 63 -33.23 10.66 6.72
C PRO A 63 -33.06 11.11 5.26
N GLN A 64 -33.99 10.71 4.38
CA GLN A 64 -33.87 10.93 2.94
C GLN A 64 -34.05 12.40 2.51
N ASP A 65 -34.90 13.13 3.24
CA ASP A 65 -35.22 14.53 2.94
C ASP A 65 -34.35 15.51 3.75
N ASP A 66 -33.33 15.00 4.44
CA ASP A 66 -32.42 15.79 5.27
C ASP A 66 -31.07 16.00 4.55
N PRO A 67 -30.46 17.20 4.64
CA PRO A 67 -29.13 17.46 4.10
C PRO A 67 -28.04 16.49 4.55
N ALA A 68 -28.22 15.79 5.69
CA ALA A 68 -27.38 14.70 6.15
C ALA A 68 -27.12 13.61 5.08
N VAL A 69 -28.10 13.35 4.19
CA VAL A 69 -27.91 12.37 3.10
C VAL A 69 -26.79 12.79 2.14
N LEU A 70 -26.64 14.10 1.90
CA LEU A 70 -25.59 14.65 1.06
C LEU A 70 -24.21 14.54 1.72
N VAL A 71 -24.14 14.55 3.06
CA VAL A 71 -22.90 14.33 3.81
C VAL A 71 -22.40 12.90 3.63
N VAL A 72 -23.30 11.93 3.78
CA VAL A 72 -22.99 10.51 3.59
C VAL A 72 -22.55 10.22 2.17
N LEU A 73 -23.34 10.66 1.19
CA LEU A 73 -23.08 10.41 -0.22
C LEU A 73 -21.86 11.18 -0.75
N GLY A 74 -21.68 12.43 -0.33
CA GLY A 74 -20.52 13.24 -0.72
C GLY A 74 -19.20 12.66 -0.20
N THR A 75 -19.21 12.07 1.00
CA THR A 75 -18.04 11.38 1.56
C THR A 75 -17.72 10.12 0.76
N LEU A 76 -18.73 9.30 0.43
CA LEU A 76 -18.55 8.13 -0.44
C LEU A 76 -18.04 8.54 -1.83
N GLN A 77 -18.54 9.63 -2.38
CA GLN A 77 -18.08 10.16 -3.67
C GLN A 77 -16.60 10.56 -3.63
N ALA A 78 -16.17 11.25 -2.56
CA ALA A 78 -14.77 11.62 -2.38
C ALA A 78 -13.85 10.38 -2.36
N LEU A 79 -14.25 9.34 -1.63
CA LEU A 79 -13.49 8.09 -1.56
C LEU A 79 -13.46 7.35 -2.91
N ALA A 80 -14.59 7.31 -3.63
CA ALA A 80 -14.65 6.65 -4.94
C ALA A 80 -13.80 7.37 -5.99
N HIS A 81 -13.78 8.70 -5.95
CA HIS A 81 -12.92 9.51 -6.83
C HIS A 81 -11.44 9.31 -6.50
N ALA A 82 -11.08 9.22 -5.22
CA ALA A 82 -9.72 8.91 -4.81
C ALA A 82 -9.30 7.52 -5.33
N MET A 83 -10.14 6.49 -5.11
CA MET A 83 -9.87 5.13 -5.57
C MET A 83 -9.78 5.01 -7.10
N THR A 84 -10.64 5.71 -7.84
CA THR A 84 -10.59 5.76 -9.30
C THR A 84 -9.31 6.44 -9.78
N SER A 85 -8.91 7.52 -9.11
CA SER A 85 -7.66 8.23 -9.42
C SER A 85 -6.44 7.33 -9.18
N ALA A 86 -6.40 6.61 -8.05
CA ALA A 86 -5.36 5.62 -7.75
C ALA A 86 -5.28 4.53 -8.82
N THR A 87 -6.44 4.03 -9.23
CA THR A 87 -6.56 2.96 -10.24
C THR A 87 -6.05 3.43 -11.60
N LEU A 88 -6.49 4.62 -12.04
CA LEU A 88 -6.05 5.18 -13.32
C LEU A 88 -4.56 5.48 -13.31
N ASP A 89 -4.04 6.05 -12.22
CA ASP A 89 -2.62 6.30 -12.06
C ASP A 89 -1.80 5.00 -12.08
N TYR A 90 -2.25 3.96 -11.38
CA TYR A 90 -1.60 2.65 -11.38
C TYR A 90 -1.41 2.07 -12.79
N TYR A 91 -2.41 2.22 -13.67
CA TYR A 91 -2.34 1.73 -15.05
C TYR A 91 -1.62 2.66 -16.02
N ARG A 92 -1.62 3.98 -15.78
CA ARG A 92 -1.06 4.97 -16.69
C ARG A 92 0.40 5.29 -16.39
N THR A 93 0.79 5.15 -15.13
CA THR A 93 2.12 5.49 -14.65
C THR A 93 2.97 4.22 -14.65
N ALA A 94 3.80 4.11 -15.70
CA ALA A 94 4.66 2.95 -15.91
C ALA A 94 5.67 2.78 -14.77
N ASP A 95 6.25 3.89 -14.32
CA ASP A 95 7.15 3.91 -13.17
C ASP A 95 6.34 3.88 -11.87
N ILE A 96 6.54 2.84 -11.07
CA ILE A 96 5.88 2.67 -9.78
C ILE A 96 6.28 3.76 -8.76
N ARG A 97 7.43 4.42 -8.94
CA ARG A 97 7.89 5.53 -8.07
C ARG A 97 7.07 6.80 -8.24
N ASP A 98 6.57 7.00 -9.46
CA ASP A 98 5.72 8.15 -9.80
C ASP A 98 4.24 7.87 -9.51
N ARG A 99 3.90 6.64 -9.09
CA ARG A 99 2.53 6.29 -8.75
C ARG A 99 2.08 6.99 -7.48
N MET A 100 0.77 7.18 -7.40
CA MET A 100 0.07 7.81 -6.29
C MET A 100 0.38 7.09 -4.98
N THR A 101 0.87 7.84 -4.00
CA THR A 101 1.18 7.30 -2.66
C THR A 101 -0.04 7.37 -1.74
N ALA A 102 -0.03 6.60 -0.65
CA ALA A 102 -1.06 6.69 0.39
C ALA A 102 -1.13 8.12 0.99
N SER A 103 0.00 8.82 1.12
CA SER A 103 0.04 10.21 1.59
C SER A 103 -0.60 11.20 0.59
N ALA A 104 -0.36 11.02 -0.72
CA ALA A 104 -1.02 11.79 -1.75
C ALA A 104 -2.55 11.53 -1.75
N MET A 105 -2.95 10.27 -1.55
CA MET A 105 -4.35 9.86 -1.41
C MET A 105 -5.02 10.51 -0.20
N HIS A 106 -4.41 10.40 0.97
CA HIS A 106 -4.84 11.01 2.23
C HIS A 106 -5.08 12.51 2.04
N THR A 107 -4.10 13.21 1.45
CA THR A 107 -4.19 14.64 1.18
C THR A 107 -5.35 14.98 0.24
N SER A 108 -5.56 14.16 -0.79
CA SER A 108 -6.67 14.33 -1.73
C SER A 108 -8.03 14.13 -1.05
N ILE A 109 -8.20 13.07 -0.26
CA ILE A 109 -9.42 12.78 0.48
C ILE A 109 -9.71 13.91 1.47
N LYS A 110 -8.73 14.30 2.31
CA LYS A 110 -8.91 15.42 3.26
C LYS A 110 -9.28 16.73 2.58
N ARG A 111 -8.74 17.02 1.40
CA ARG A 111 -9.12 18.20 0.62
C ARG A 111 -10.59 18.16 0.22
N CYS A 112 -11.06 17.01 -0.29
CA CYS A 112 -12.46 16.81 -0.67
C CYS A 112 -13.40 16.92 0.55
N LEU A 113 -13.06 16.24 1.65
CA LEU A 113 -13.84 16.29 2.89
C LEU A 113 -13.86 17.70 3.51
N GLY A 114 -12.76 18.44 3.40
CA GLY A 114 -12.69 19.84 3.83
C GLY A 114 -13.63 20.76 3.05
N THR A 115 -13.88 20.48 1.76
CA THR A 115 -14.91 21.19 0.99
C THR A 115 -16.31 20.83 1.46
N LEU A 116 -16.59 19.53 1.65
CA LEU A 116 -17.89 19.07 2.16
C LEU A 116 -18.19 19.64 3.56
N ARG A 117 -17.20 19.67 4.45
CA ARG A 117 -17.32 20.24 5.81
C ARG A 117 -17.68 21.73 5.77
N ARG A 118 -17.09 22.51 4.84
CA ARG A 118 -17.44 23.92 4.65
C ARG A 118 -18.89 24.09 4.17
N GLU A 119 -19.38 23.19 3.33
CA GLU A 119 -20.79 23.19 2.92
C GLU A 119 -21.72 22.85 4.09
N CYS A 120 -21.38 21.83 4.90
CA CYS A 120 -22.14 21.46 6.09
C CYS A 120 -22.22 22.63 7.09
N GLY A 121 -21.10 23.30 7.34
CA GLY A 121 -21.06 24.48 8.21
C GLY A 121 -21.93 25.63 7.70
N ARG A 122 -22.01 25.80 6.38
CA ARG A 122 -22.92 26.77 5.75
C ARG A 122 -24.37 26.37 5.98
N TRP A 123 -24.73 25.10 5.74
CA TRP A 123 -26.10 24.60 5.95
C TRP A 123 -26.55 24.68 7.40
N LEU A 124 -25.64 24.49 8.37
CA LEU A 124 -25.93 24.66 9.79
C LEU A 124 -26.18 26.13 10.18
N HIS A 125 -25.58 27.09 9.47
CA HIS A 125 -25.68 28.51 9.78
C HIS A 125 -26.79 29.24 9.00
N GLU A 126 -26.93 28.93 7.71
CA GLU A 126 -27.83 29.60 6.77
C GLU A 126 -29.14 28.82 6.53
N GLY A 127 -29.21 27.58 7.01
CA GLY A 127 -30.29 26.63 6.70
C GLY A 127 -29.91 25.65 5.60
N GLY A 128 -30.44 24.43 5.68
CA GLY A 128 -30.19 23.38 4.70
C GLY A 128 -30.74 23.69 3.31
N PRO A 129 -30.19 23.06 2.24
CA PRO A 129 -30.75 23.17 0.90
C PRO A 129 -32.21 22.68 0.87
N PRO A 130 -33.06 23.24 -0.01
CA PRO A 130 -34.44 22.79 -0.14
C PRO A 130 -34.51 21.35 -0.69
N ALA A 131 -35.61 20.65 -0.43
CA ALA A 131 -35.76 19.22 -0.71
C ALA A 131 -35.58 18.85 -2.20
N ASP A 132 -35.97 19.75 -3.11
CA ASP A 132 -35.75 19.60 -4.55
C ASP A 132 -34.26 19.66 -4.92
N GLU A 133 -33.49 20.55 -4.28
CA GLU A 133 -32.04 20.61 -4.44
C GLU A 133 -31.36 19.36 -3.83
N ILE A 134 -31.81 18.90 -2.65
CA ILE A 134 -31.31 17.67 -2.01
C ILE A 134 -31.48 16.48 -2.96
N ASN A 135 -32.67 16.33 -3.54
CA ASN A 135 -32.95 15.24 -4.47
C ASN A 135 -32.10 15.34 -5.75
N ALA A 136 -32.00 16.53 -6.35
CA ALA A 136 -31.19 16.74 -7.55
C ALA A 136 -29.71 16.42 -7.32
N ARG A 137 -29.13 16.88 -6.20
CA ARG A 137 -27.74 16.58 -5.82
C ARG A 137 -27.55 15.09 -5.52
N THR A 138 -28.49 14.46 -4.83
CA THR A 138 -28.47 13.01 -4.55
C THR A 138 -28.39 12.21 -5.85
N ILE A 139 -29.25 12.51 -6.82
CA ILE A 139 -29.24 11.84 -8.14
C ILE A 139 -27.88 12.03 -8.85
N SER A 140 -27.34 13.25 -8.84
CA SER A 140 -26.04 13.55 -9.46
C SER A 140 -24.88 12.78 -8.80
N ILE A 141 -24.85 12.74 -7.46
CA ILE A 141 -23.80 12.03 -6.72
C ILE A 141 -23.90 10.52 -6.95
N VAL A 142 -25.12 9.97 -6.96
CA VAL A 142 -25.34 8.55 -7.26
C VAL A 142 -24.87 8.20 -8.67
N ALA A 143 -25.16 9.02 -9.67
CA ALA A 143 -24.70 8.80 -11.04
C ALA A 143 -23.16 8.84 -11.15
N SER A 144 -22.53 9.80 -10.46
CA SER A 144 -21.06 9.94 -10.41
C SER A 144 -20.38 8.74 -9.76
N LEU A 145 -20.96 8.24 -8.67
CA LEU A 145 -20.50 7.03 -8.01
C LEU A 145 -20.63 5.82 -8.94
N GLN A 146 -21.79 5.64 -9.59
CA GLN A 146 -22.03 4.54 -10.53
C GLN A 146 -20.99 4.50 -11.65
N ALA A 147 -20.64 5.66 -12.22
CA ALA A 147 -19.59 5.77 -13.23
C ALA A 147 -18.19 5.37 -12.72
N SER A 148 -17.96 5.47 -11.41
CA SER A 148 -16.72 5.07 -10.74
C SER A 148 -16.72 3.59 -10.32
N GLY A 149 -17.76 2.82 -10.67
CA GLY A 149 -17.96 1.44 -10.21
C GLY A 149 -18.41 1.33 -8.74
N ALA A 150 -18.59 2.46 -8.05
CA ALA A 150 -19.12 2.54 -6.69
C ALA A 150 -20.64 2.70 -6.73
N ARG A 151 -21.38 1.89 -5.98
CA ARG A 151 -22.84 2.05 -5.91
C ARG A 151 -23.25 2.46 -4.50
N PRO A 152 -23.52 3.75 -4.24
CA PRO A 152 -24.19 4.16 -3.03
C PRO A 152 -25.63 3.64 -3.04
N THR A 153 -26.07 3.19 -1.88
CA THR A 153 -27.47 2.84 -1.62
C THR A 153 -28.34 4.08 -1.56
N VAL A 154 -29.11 4.32 -2.61
CA VAL A 154 -30.27 5.24 -2.58
C VAL A 154 -31.47 4.56 -3.23
N ASN A 155 -32.42 4.21 -2.39
CA ASN A 155 -33.67 5.00 -2.21
C ASN A 155 -34.04 4.98 -0.72
N THR A 156 -33.02 4.88 0.12
CA THR A 156 -32.73 3.60 0.81
C THR A 156 -33.13 2.27 0.11
N GLY A 157 -33.91 2.20 -0.99
CA GLY A 157 -34.03 1.07 -1.92
C GLY A 157 -33.29 1.20 -3.26
N ILE A 158 -32.10 0.62 -3.37
CA ILE A 158 -31.58 0.25 -4.69
C ILE A 158 -32.48 -0.87 -5.24
N ILE A 159 -33.04 -0.70 -6.43
CA ILE A 159 -33.42 -1.88 -7.23
C ILE A 159 -32.14 -2.41 -7.83
N PHE A 160 -31.59 -3.42 -7.18
CA PHE A 160 -30.53 -4.21 -7.77
C PHE A 160 -31.19 -5.07 -8.83
N ASP A 161 -30.74 -4.94 -10.07
CA ASP A 161 -30.72 -6.13 -10.91
C ASP A 161 -29.78 -7.09 -10.18
N LYS A 162 -30.39 -8.07 -9.53
CA LYS A 162 -29.72 -9.12 -8.77
C LYS A 162 -28.93 -9.96 -9.77
N VAL A 163 -27.67 -9.57 -10.01
CA VAL A 163 -26.74 -10.32 -10.85
C VAL A 163 -26.50 -11.71 -10.23
N CYS A 164 -26.38 -11.77 -8.90
CA CYS A 164 -26.25 -13.00 -8.14
C CYS A 164 -26.76 -12.79 -6.69
N ALA A 165 -27.54 -13.73 -6.13
CA ALA A 165 -27.73 -13.80 -4.68
C ALA A 165 -26.55 -14.54 -4.07
N LEU A 166 -25.95 -13.97 -3.03
CA LEU A 166 -25.02 -14.68 -2.17
C LEU A 166 -25.70 -14.92 -0.83
N THR A 167 -25.61 -16.14 -0.33
CA THR A 167 -25.90 -16.41 1.08
C THR A 167 -24.88 -15.69 1.97
N ASN A 168 -25.23 -15.44 3.24
CA ASN A 168 -24.30 -14.85 4.21
C ASN A 168 -23.00 -15.67 4.34
N CYS A 169 -23.09 -17.00 4.23
CA CYS A 169 -21.94 -17.89 4.26
C CYS A 169 -21.05 -17.73 3.02
N GLU A 170 -21.63 -17.67 1.82
CA GLU A 170 -20.89 -17.42 0.58
C GLU A 170 -20.23 -16.04 0.59
N ASN A 171 -20.97 -15.01 0.98
CA ASN A 171 -20.45 -13.66 1.08
C ASN A 171 -19.25 -13.59 2.05
N LYS A 172 -19.41 -14.15 3.25
CA LYS A 172 -18.32 -14.23 4.23
C LYS A 172 -17.10 -14.95 3.64
N ARG A 173 -17.30 -16.11 3.00
CA ARG A 173 -16.23 -16.87 2.34
C ARG A 173 -15.49 -16.02 1.30
N TYR A 174 -16.19 -15.34 0.41
CA TYR A 174 -15.55 -14.53 -0.64
C TYR A 174 -14.84 -13.31 -0.08
N ARG A 175 -15.45 -12.61 0.87
CA ARG A 175 -14.84 -11.42 1.48
C ARG A 175 -13.58 -11.78 2.24
N GLU A 176 -13.60 -12.88 2.98
CA GLU A 176 -12.42 -13.36 3.71
C GLU A 176 -11.32 -13.86 2.76
N ALA A 177 -11.68 -14.60 1.70
CA ALA A 177 -10.73 -15.04 0.68
C ALA A 177 -10.09 -13.83 -0.04
N TYR A 178 -10.92 -12.88 -0.49
CA TYR A 178 -10.44 -11.65 -1.10
C TYR A 178 -9.58 -10.83 -0.14
N GLY A 179 -9.98 -10.70 1.13
CA GLY A 179 -9.19 -10.01 2.15
C GLY A 179 -7.82 -10.65 2.38
N ARG A 180 -7.74 -11.98 2.39
CA ARG A 180 -6.46 -12.72 2.47
C ARG A 180 -5.60 -12.51 1.23
N LEU A 181 -6.15 -12.62 0.02
CA LEU A 181 -5.41 -12.37 -1.22
C LEU A 181 -4.95 -10.92 -1.33
N ARG A 182 -5.80 -9.95 -0.97
CA ARG A 182 -5.45 -8.53 -0.91
C ARG A 182 -4.28 -8.32 0.05
N THR A 183 -4.38 -8.90 1.24
CA THR A 183 -3.32 -8.86 2.25
C THR A 183 -2.01 -9.47 1.74
N MET A 184 -2.06 -10.59 1.04
CA MET A 184 -0.88 -11.23 0.47
C MET A 184 -0.25 -10.38 -0.65
N VAL A 185 -1.05 -9.97 -1.64
CA VAL A 185 -0.59 -9.26 -2.83
C VAL A 185 -0.09 -7.85 -2.50
N ASN A 186 -0.70 -7.16 -1.54
CA ASN A 186 -0.28 -5.81 -1.16
C ASN A 186 0.93 -5.81 -0.21
N ARG A 187 1.31 -6.95 0.38
CA ARG A 187 2.46 -7.09 1.30
C ARG A 187 3.79 -7.43 0.63
N GLU A 188 3.92 -7.30 -0.69
CA GLU A 188 5.14 -7.62 -1.43
C GLU A 188 6.31 -6.68 -1.09
N SER A 189 6.99 -6.96 0.02
CA SER A 189 8.28 -6.36 0.38
C SER A 189 9.35 -6.67 -0.68
N LEU A 190 9.21 -7.79 -1.40
CA LEU A 190 10.03 -8.12 -2.56
C LEU A 190 9.92 -7.07 -3.67
N GLN A 191 8.72 -6.54 -3.94
CA GLN A 191 8.54 -5.50 -4.96
C GLN A 191 9.33 -4.24 -4.61
N HIS A 192 9.38 -3.86 -3.33
CA HIS A 192 10.17 -2.71 -2.90
C HIS A 192 11.67 -2.91 -3.14
N ILE A 193 12.19 -4.13 -2.92
CA ILE A 193 13.58 -4.48 -3.22
C ILE A 193 13.86 -4.40 -4.73
N ILE A 194 12.94 -4.90 -5.56
CA ILE A 194 13.05 -4.83 -7.03
C ILE A 194 13.13 -3.37 -7.49
N VAL A 195 12.21 -2.53 -7.01
CA VAL A 195 12.17 -1.10 -7.38
C VAL A 195 13.43 -0.36 -6.93
N ALA A 196 13.92 -0.63 -5.71
CA ALA A 196 15.17 -0.06 -5.23
C ALA A 196 16.36 -0.50 -6.11
N SER A 197 16.37 -1.75 -6.57
CA SER A 197 17.42 -2.31 -7.43
C SER A 197 17.38 -1.74 -8.86
N GLU A 198 16.18 -1.55 -9.41
CA GLU A 198 15.97 -0.84 -10.69
C GLU A 198 16.44 0.61 -10.59
N THR A 199 16.12 1.29 -9.48
CA THR A 199 16.58 2.66 -9.24
C THR A 199 18.11 2.76 -9.18
N LEU A 200 18.77 1.81 -8.52
CA LEU A 200 20.23 1.73 -8.54
C LEU A 200 20.77 1.53 -9.96
N THR A 201 20.13 0.66 -10.74
CA THR A 201 20.49 0.39 -12.13
C THR A 201 20.34 1.64 -13.00
N ASP A 202 19.26 2.41 -12.82
CA ASP A 202 19.04 3.69 -13.50
C ASP A 202 20.15 4.70 -13.16
N VAL A 203 20.51 4.81 -11.87
CA VAL A 203 21.57 5.71 -11.40
C VAL A 203 22.92 5.31 -12.01
N VAL A 204 23.27 4.03 -11.99
CA VAL A 204 24.52 3.53 -12.59
C VAL A 204 24.52 3.78 -14.10
N THR A 205 23.42 3.47 -14.79
CA THR A 205 23.28 3.69 -16.24
C THR A 205 23.40 5.17 -16.58
N GLY A 206 22.76 6.05 -15.82
CA GLY A 206 22.87 7.50 -15.99
C GLY A 206 24.31 8.00 -15.82
N ILE A 207 25.07 7.46 -14.88
CA ILE A 207 26.49 7.79 -14.69
C ILE A 207 27.34 7.23 -15.83
N VAL A 208 27.08 6.01 -16.31
CA VAL A 208 27.75 5.43 -17.48
C VAL A 208 27.51 6.30 -18.71
N LEU A 209 26.27 6.75 -18.95
CA LEU A 209 25.92 7.65 -20.05
C LEU A 209 26.62 9.01 -19.89
N ASP A 210 26.67 9.58 -18.69
CA ASP A 210 27.41 10.82 -18.43
C ASP A 210 28.92 10.68 -18.71
N LEU A 211 29.51 9.52 -18.37
CA LEU A 211 30.90 9.19 -18.71
C LEU A 211 31.13 9.03 -20.23
N GLN A 212 30.07 8.77 -21.02
CA GLN A 212 30.13 8.69 -22.48
C GLN A 212 29.97 10.06 -23.15
N THR A 213 29.00 10.87 -22.69
CA THR A 213 28.60 12.12 -23.33
C THR A 213 29.48 13.29 -22.93
N THR A 214 29.83 13.34 -21.66
CA THR A 214 30.79 14.30 -21.16
C THR A 214 32.15 13.67 -21.43
N HIS A 215 33.16 14.42 -21.88
CA HIS A 215 34.55 14.08 -21.56
C HIS A 215 34.78 14.23 -20.05
N GLY A 216 33.85 13.72 -19.24
CA GLY A 216 33.61 14.03 -17.85
C GLY A 216 34.84 13.60 -17.11
N SER A 217 35.62 14.59 -16.71
CA SER A 217 36.91 14.40 -16.08
C SER A 217 36.73 13.42 -14.93
N THR A 218 37.26 12.22 -15.07
CA THR A 218 37.45 11.29 -13.95
C THR A 218 38.41 11.87 -12.92
N PHE A 219 39.05 13.01 -13.21
CA PHE A 219 39.91 13.77 -12.32
C PHE A 219 39.18 14.91 -11.58
N ASP A 220 37.91 15.19 -11.90
CA ASP A 220 37.12 16.16 -11.13
C ASP A 220 36.53 15.46 -9.90
N GLU A 221 37.13 15.74 -8.74
CA GLU A 221 36.75 15.13 -7.48
C GLU A 221 35.31 15.48 -7.07
N ARG A 222 34.82 16.68 -7.38
CA ARG A 222 33.46 17.11 -7.04
C ARG A 222 32.42 16.33 -7.84
N ILE A 223 32.71 16.06 -9.12
CA ILE A 223 31.83 15.24 -9.97
C ILE A 223 31.85 13.78 -9.49
N ASN A 224 33.03 13.25 -9.13
CA ASN A 224 33.11 11.89 -8.59
C ASN A 224 32.44 11.76 -7.22
N ASP A 225 32.52 12.78 -6.35
CA ASP A 225 31.78 12.85 -5.08
C ASP A 225 30.27 12.80 -5.32
N GLU A 226 29.77 13.55 -6.30
CA GLU A 226 28.36 13.51 -6.68
C GLU A 226 27.93 12.10 -7.13
N ARG A 227 28.74 11.46 -7.97
CA ARG A 227 28.50 10.08 -8.44
C ARG A 227 28.50 9.09 -7.28
N ARG A 228 29.50 9.16 -6.39
CA ARG A 228 29.59 8.33 -5.17
C ARG A 228 28.36 8.50 -4.29
N ARG A 229 27.92 9.74 -4.07
CA ARG A 229 26.75 10.03 -3.24
C ARG A 229 25.44 9.50 -3.84
N LYS A 230 25.24 9.64 -5.15
CA LYS A 230 24.05 9.10 -5.83
C LYS A 230 23.99 7.58 -5.76
N ILE A 231 25.10 6.91 -6.06
CA ILE A 231 25.19 5.44 -5.96
C ILE A 231 25.02 5.00 -4.50
N GLY A 232 25.71 5.66 -3.55
CA GLY A 232 25.62 5.36 -2.13
C GLY A 232 24.19 5.49 -1.59
N SER A 233 23.47 6.54 -1.98
CA SER A 233 22.06 6.73 -1.60
C SER A 233 21.15 5.66 -2.18
N ALA A 234 21.35 5.26 -3.44
CA ALA A 234 20.56 4.18 -4.06
C ALA A 234 20.88 2.81 -3.42
N LEU A 235 22.15 2.55 -3.11
CA LEU A 235 22.57 1.34 -2.38
C LEU A 235 21.97 1.30 -0.97
N ALA A 236 21.97 2.41 -0.24
CA ALA A 236 21.33 2.51 1.06
C ALA A 236 19.83 2.14 1.00
N ALA A 237 19.13 2.57 -0.06
CA ALA A 237 17.74 2.21 -0.27
C ALA A 237 17.56 0.70 -0.52
N VAL A 238 18.42 0.08 -1.34
CA VAL A 238 18.38 -1.38 -1.59
C VAL A 238 18.63 -2.17 -0.31
N THR A 239 19.70 -1.84 0.43
CA THR A 239 20.06 -2.58 1.65
C THR A 239 19.04 -2.36 2.77
N ALA A 240 18.45 -1.17 2.87
CA ALA A 240 17.32 -0.90 3.77
C ALA A 240 16.07 -1.71 3.38
N ALA A 241 15.76 -1.83 2.08
CA ALA A 241 14.64 -2.64 1.60
C ALA A 241 14.83 -4.13 1.94
N LEU A 242 16.06 -4.66 1.79
CA LEU A 242 16.41 -6.03 2.19
C LEU A 242 16.19 -6.25 3.70
N HIS A 243 16.66 -5.31 4.52
CA HIS A 243 16.49 -5.38 5.97
C HIS A 243 15.01 -5.31 6.39
N ALA A 244 14.26 -4.37 5.80
CA ALA A 244 12.84 -4.20 6.06
C ALA A 244 12.02 -5.42 5.63
N HIS A 245 12.40 -6.09 4.54
CA HIS A 245 11.72 -7.30 4.08
C HIS A 245 11.75 -8.41 5.13
N ARG A 246 12.90 -8.69 5.74
CA ARG A 246 12.99 -9.66 6.84
C ARG A 246 12.12 -9.26 8.01
N GLN A 247 12.28 -8.01 8.49
CA GLN A 247 11.54 -7.53 9.67
C GLN A 247 10.02 -7.62 9.46
N ARG A 248 9.53 -7.16 8.29
CA ARG A 248 8.10 -7.16 7.96
C ARG A 248 7.55 -8.57 7.80
N SER A 249 8.28 -9.49 7.17
CA SER A 249 7.85 -10.89 7.01
C SER A 249 7.72 -11.59 8.37
N VAL A 250 8.71 -11.43 9.25
CA VAL A 250 8.67 -12.03 10.60
C VAL A 250 7.59 -11.39 11.47
N ALA A 251 7.43 -10.07 11.42
CA ALA A 251 6.36 -9.36 12.13
C ALA A 251 4.97 -9.78 11.63
N SER A 252 4.80 -9.97 10.32
CA SER A 252 3.56 -10.45 9.71
C SER A 252 3.20 -11.87 10.19
N ALA A 253 4.17 -12.78 10.21
CA ALA A 253 3.97 -14.13 10.73
C ALA A 253 3.63 -14.11 12.23
N SER A 254 4.31 -13.26 13.00
CA SER A 254 4.06 -13.08 14.44
C SER A 254 2.69 -12.48 14.74
N LYS A 255 2.22 -11.55 13.91
CA LYS A 255 0.87 -10.96 14.03
C LYS A 255 -0.22 -11.96 13.67
N THR A 256 0.03 -12.84 12.70
CA THR A 256 -0.95 -13.80 12.18
C THR A 256 -1.07 -15.05 13.06
N PHE A 257 0.06 -15.60 13.51
CA PHE A 257 0.11 -16.88 14.22
C PHE A 257 0.51 -16.76 15.71
N GLY A 258 0.97 -15.58 16.13
CA GLY A 258 1.52 -15.32 17.47
C GLY A 258 3.06 -15.28 17.49
N HIS A 259 3.62 -14.49 18.41
CA HIS A 259 5.05 -14.10 18.44
C HIS A 259 6.05 -15.27 18.57
N ASN A 260 5.66 -16.42 19.12
CA ASN A 260 6.52 -17.60 19.28
C ASN A 260 5.97 -18.85 18.58
N SER A 261 5.05 -18.65 17.64
CA SER A 261 4.46 -19.73 16.87
C SER A 261 5.53 -20.50 16.06
N PRO A 262 5.32 -21.79 15.77
CA PRO A 262 6.17 -22.54 14.85
C PRO A 262 6.31 -21.85 13.49
N GLN A 263 5.24 -21.21 13.00
CA GLN A 263 5.20 -20.49 11.72
C GLN A 263 6.08 -19.23 11.73
N ALA A 264 5.99 -18.40 12.77
CA ALA A 264 6.86 -17.21 12.89
C ALA A 264 8.34 -17.61 12.98
N ARG A 265 8.66 -18.69 13.70
CA ARG A 265 10.00 -19.26 13.76
C ARG A 265 10.46 -19.85 12.42
N ALA A 266 9.57 -20.49 11.67
CA ALA A 266 9.87 -21.01 10.35
C ALA A 266 10.21 -19.89 9.36
N VAL A 267 9.44 -18.78 9.37
CA VAL A 267 9.74 -17.61 8.52
C VAL A 267 11.10 -17.00 8.87
N ASP A 268 11.42 -16.82 10.16
CA ASP A 268 12.75 -16.30 10.54
C ASP A 268 13.87 -17.29 10.19
N ALA A 269 13.63 -18.59 10.31
CA ALA A 269 14.58 -19.63 9.90
C ALA A 269 14.88 -19.59 8.41
N LEU A 270 13.88 -19.34 7.54
CA LEU A 270 14.12 -19.20 6.10
C LEU A 270 15.11 -18.06 5.78
N PHE A 271 15.02 -16.94 6.50
CA PHE A 271 16.00 -15.84 6.35
C PHE A 271 17.38 -16.20 6.91
N ALA A 272 17.44 -16.97 7.99
CA ALA A 272 18.69 -17.47 8.55
C ALA A 272 19.38 -18.44 7.56
N ASP A 273 18.62 -19.37 6.97
CA ASP A 273 19.09 -20.31 5.96
C ASP A 273 19.57 -19.58 4.70
N LEU A 274 18.87 -18.52 4.26
CA LEU A 274 19.33 -17.68 3.14
C LEU A 274 20.64 -16.97 3.49
N ALA A 275 20.79 -16.45 4.71
CA ALA A 275 22.03 -15.81 5.15
C ALA A 275 23.21 -16.80 5.23
N GLU A 276 22.95 -18.04 5.65
CA GLU A 276 23.97 -19.09 5.68
C GLU A 276 24.38 -19.52 4.26
N SER A 277 23.39 -19.78 3.39
CA SER A 277 23.61 -20.31 2.03
C SER A 277 24.04 -19.26 0.99
N SER A 278 23.81 -17.97 1.24
CA SER A 278 24.07 -16.89 0.26
C SER A 278 25.04 -15.86 0.82
N PHE A 279 26.28 -15.91 0.31
CA PHE A 279 27.29 -14.88 0.54
C PHE A 279 26.74 -13.47 0.24
N ASP A 280 26.09 -13.31 -0.92
CA ASP A 280 25.59 -12.02 -1.39
C ASP A 280 24.58 -11.41 -0.42
N TYR A 281 23.60 -12.21 0.02
CA TYR A 281 22.53 -11.75 0.91
C TYR A 281 23.08 -11.31 2.27
N ARG A 282 23.96 -12.14 2.85
CA ARG A 282 24.58 -11.88 4.14
C ARG A 282 25.38 -10.58 4.12
N TRP A 283 26.27 -10.40 3.15
CA TRP A 283 27.09 -9.20 3.07
C TRP A 283 26.33 -7.94 2.65
N LEU A 284 25.26 -8.05 1.85
CA LEU A 284 24.36 -6.91 1.59
C LEU A 284 23.58 -6.48 2.83
N THR A 285 23.20 -7.43 3.70
CA THR A 285 22.52 -7.13 4.96
C THR A 285 23.48 -6.46 5.96
N GLU A 286 24.73 -6.89 6.02
CA GLU A 286 25.75 -6.21 6.85
C GLU A 286 26.11 -4.82 6.30
N LEU A 287 26.11 -4.67 4.98
CA LEU A 287 26.33 -3.38 4.35
C LEU A 287 25.28 -2.34 4.76
N TYR A 288 24.03 -2.75 5.05
CA TYR A 288 23.02 -1.85 5.62
C TYR A 288 23.50 -1.22 6.93
N GLU A 289 23.97 -2.03 7.87
CA GLU A 289 24.46 -1.54 9.17
C GLU A 289 25.67 -0.63 8.98
N LEU A 290 26.61 -0.98 8.10
CA LEU A 290 27.79 -0.16 7.80
C LEU A 290 27.43 1.21 7.20
N ILE A 291 26.48 1.24 6.26
CA ILE A 291 26.01 2.47 5.63
C ILE A 291 25.31 3.37 6.66
N GLN A 292 24.53 2.81 7.58
CA GLN A 292 23.82 3.58 8.61
C GLN A 292 24.74 4.25 9.62
N HIS A 293 25.92 3.69 9.85
CA HIS A 293 26.94 4.27 10.75
C HIS A 293 27.91 5.24 10.02
N ASP A 294 27.55 5.67 8.81
CA ASP A 294 28.33 6.58 7.95
C ASP A 294 29.76 6.11 7.68
N ASP A 295 29.99 4.79 7.66
CA ASP A 295 31.27 4.23 7.28
C ASP A 295 31.39 4.21 5.75
N SER A 296 31.48 5.42 5.18
CA SER A 296 31.69 5.69 3.74
C SER A 296 32.91 4.98 3.15
N THR A 297 33.74 4.37 4.02
CA THR A 297 34.97 3.68 3.69
C THR A 297 34.80 2.19 3.36
N ALA A 298 33.60 1.63 3.60
CA ALA A 298 33.27 0.23 3.32
C ALA A 298 33.09 -0.08 1.82
N LEU A 299 32.87 0.95 0.99
CA LEU A 299 32.66 0.83 -0.45
C LEU A 299 33.81 1.49 -1.23
N ARG A 300 34.30 0.80 -2.25
CA ARG A 300 35.23 1.34 -3.24
C ARG A 300 34.50 1.55 -4.55
N TYR A 301 34.57 2.78 -5.05
CA TYR A 301 33.96 3.17 -6.31
C TYR A 301 35.05 3.34 -7.37
N GLN A 302 34.86 2.72 -8.53
CA GLN A 302 35.76 2.86 -9.67
C GLN A 302 34.96 3.35 -10.88
N PHE A 303 35.34 4.53 -11.38
CA PHE A 303 34.76 5.13 -12.57
C PHE A 303 35.79 5.09 -13.70
N THR A 304 35.54 4.27 -14.72
CA THR A 304 36.46 4.10 -15.85
C THR A 304 35.87 4.72 -17.11
N ALA A 305 36.37 5.89 -17.51
CA ALA A 305 36.07 6.48 -18.81
C ALA A 305 36.99 5.89 -19.89
N ARG A 306 36.44 5.46 -21.03
CA ARG A 306 37.22 4.92 -22.15
C ARG A 306 36.91 5.66 -23.45
N ARG A 307 37.96 6.06 -24.19
CA ARG A 307 37.84 6.68 -25.52
C ARG A 307 37.53 5.66 -26.62
N ARG A 308 37.88 4.39 -26.40
CA ARG A 308 37.50 3.23 -27.21
C ARG A 308 37.14 2.09 -26.25
N GLY A 309 35.93 1.56 -26.35
CA GLY A 309 35.34 0.58 -25.41
C GLY A 309 34.27 1.22 -24.51
N GLU A 310 33.51 0.38 -23.81
CA GLU A 310 32.42 0.84 -22.94
C GLU A 310 32.99 1.40 -21.62
N PRO A 311 32.51 2.58 -21.16
CA PRO A 311 32.82 3.05 -19.82
C PRO A 311 32.18 2.12 -18.78
N GLN A 312 32.83 2.03 -17.63
CA GLN A 312 32.46 1.10 -16.57
C GLN A 312 32.35 1.84 -15.23
N VAL A 313 31.34 1.45 -14.47
CA VAL A 313 31.11 1.89 -13.10
C VAL A 313 31.12 0.63 -12.26
N ASP A 314 32.14 0.46 -11.43
CA ASP A 314 32.26 -0.68 -10.55
C ASP A 314 32.16 -0.23 -9.09
N VAL A 315 31.38 -0.96 -8.30
CA VAL A 315 31.23 -0.74 -6.87
C VAL A 315 31.62 -2.00 -6.14
N HIS A 316 32.68 -1.93 -5.36
CA HIS A 316 33.26 -3.06 -4.67
C HIS A 316 33.15 -2.91 -3.15
N LEU A 317 32.92 -4.02 -2.46
CA LEU A 317 33.01 -4.09 -1.01
C LEU A 317 34.49 -4.13 -0.59
N ASP A 318 34.94 -3.20 0.24
CA ASP A 318 36.31 -3.22 0.78
C ASP A 318 36.46 -4.36 1.79
N ARG A 319 36.89 -5.52 1.33
CA ARG A 319 36.96 -6.75 2.13
C ARG A 319 37.81 -6.59 3.39
N GLN A 320 38.86 -5.77 3.36
CA GLN A 320 39.76 -5.59 4.51
C GLN A 320 39.11 -4.72 5.58
N ARG A 321 38.45 -3.64 5.18
CA ARG A 321 37.76 -2.74 6.11
C ARG A 321 36.51 -3.38 6.68
N VAL A 322 35.75 -4.06 5.85
CA VAL A 322 34.54 -4.77 6.28
C VAL A 322 34.88 -5.93 7.22
N ALA A 323 35.96 -6.69 6.96
CA ALA A 323 36.44 -7.72 7.89
C ALA A 323 36.92 -7.12 9.23
N ALA A 324 37.58 -5.96 9.22
CA ALA A 324 37.96 -5.28 10.45
C ALA A 324 36.74 -4.86 11.29
N HIS A 325 35.70 -4.32 10.66
CA HIS A 325 34.46 -3.96 11.35
C HIS A 325 33.72 -5.18 11.89
N ALA A 326 33.63 -6.26 11.10
CA ALA A 326 33.01 -7.53 11.51
C ALA A 326 33.65 -8.13 12.77
N ASN A 327 34.95 -7.92 12.97
CA ASN A 327 35.68 -8.35 14.17
C ASN A 327 35.42 -7.48 15.41
N HIS A 328 34.96 -6.24 15.22
CA HIS A 328 34.66 -5.30 16.31
C HIS A 328 33.19 -5.33 16.75
N ALA A 329 32.27 -5.72 15.88
CA ALA A 329 30.87 -5.89 16.24
C ALA A 329 30.74 -7.04 17.25
N ALA A 330 30.18 -6.77 18.44
CA ALA A 330 29.91 -7.78 19.46
C ALA A 330 28.92 -8.89 19.00
N LYS A 331 28.38 -8.78 17.78
CA LYS A 331 27.61 -9.82 17.09
C LYS A 331 28.57 -10.76 16.36
N ARG A 332 28.70 -11.95 16.92
CA ARG A 332 29.39 -13.15 16.43
C ARG A 332 28.74 -13.74 15.15
N CYS A 333 28.25 -12.91 14.23
CA CYS A 333 27.44 -13.32 13.08
C CYS A 333 28.22 -13.53 11.78
N LEU A 334 29.49 -13.14 11.71
CA LEU A 334 30.23 -13.16 10.45
C LEU A 334 31.41 -14.10 10.55
N ALA A 335 31.60 -14.92 9.52
CA ALA A 335 32.82 -15.66 9.24
C ALA A 335 33.79 -14.70 8.52
N PRO A 336 34.65 -13.96 9.24
CA PRO A 336 35.52 -12.94 8.64
C PRO A 336 36.55 -13.59 7.70
N ASP A 337 36.81 -14.88 7.94
CA ASP A 337 37.66 -15.75 7.15
C ASP A 337 37.17 -15.89 5.70
N GLU A 338 35.85 -15.78 5.43
CA GLU A 338 35.33 -15.84 4.06
C GLU A 338 35.80 -14.66 3.20
N LEU A 339 35.83 -13.44 3.74
CA LEU A 339 36.37 -12.26 3.04
C LEU A 339 37.88 -12.31 2.89
N ALA A 340 38.58 -12.96 3.83
CA ALA A 340 40.03 -13.12 3.78
C ALA A 340 40.47 -14.08 2.66
N VAL A 341 39.66 -15.10 2.36
CA VAL A 341 39.91 -16.11 1.31
C VAL A 341 39.65 -15.57 -0.11
N LEU A 342 38.84 -14.52 -0.26
CA LEU A 342 38.58 -13.91 -1.57
C LEU A 342 39.83 -13.25 -2.15
N SER A 343 40.13 -13.62 -3.41
CA SER A 343 41.24 -13.06 -4.19
C SER A 343 41.03 -11.61 -4.64
N ARG A 344 39.78 -11.15 -4.67
CA ARG A 344 39.36 -9.82 -5.13
C ARG A 344 38.16 -9.32 -4.31
N ASP A 345 38.00 -8.01 -4.29
CA ASP A 345 36.85 -7.37 -3.64
C ASP A 345 35.57 -7.67 -4.43
N PRO A 346 34.49 -8.18 -3.79
CA PRO A 346 33.28 -8.57 -4.49
C PRO A 346 32.53 -7.35 -5.03
N SER A 347 31.92 -7.50 -6.20
CA SER A 347 31.10 -6.47 -6.84
C SER A 347 29.72 -6.42 -6.18
N VAL A 348 29.37 -5.27 -5.61
CA VAL A 348 28.08 -5.07 -4.93
C VAL A 348 26.92 -5.13 -5.92
N LEU A 349 27.13 -4.67 -7.16
CA LEU A 349 26.11 -4.73 -8.21
C LEU A 349 25.82 -6.19 -8.63
N ASP A 350 26.86 -7.02 -8.71
CA ASP A 350 26.69 -8.46 -9.00
C ASP A 350 26.03 -9.19 -7.84
N MET A 351 26.37 -8.83 -6.59
CA MET A 351 25.73 -9.37 -5.39
C MET A 351 24.21 -9.07 -5.39
N ILE A 352 23.80 -7.83 -5.73
CA ILE A 352 22.38 -7.46 -5.84
C ILE A 352 21.69 -8.28 -6.93
N THR A 353 22.33 -8.40 -8.09
CA THR A 353 21.77 -9.20 -9.20
C THR A 353 21.64 -10.68 -8.81
N GLY A 354 22.63 -11.23 -8.11
CA GLY A 354 22.66 -12.63 -7.66
C GLY A 354 21.69 -12.96 -6.54
N VAL A 355 21.30 -11.98 -5.71
CA VAL A 355 20.38 -12.20 -4.59
C VAL A 355 18.91 -12.16 -5.00
N LEU A 356 18.55 -11.39 -6.04
CA LEU A 356 17.15 -11.21 -6.45
C LEU A 356 16.40 -12.54 -6.74
N PRO A 357 16.95 -13.51 -7.51
CA PRO A 357 16.26 -14.78 -7.74
C PRO A 357 16.10 -15.63 -6.46
N LYS A 358 17.07 -15.53 -5.53
CA LYS A 358 17.00 -16.24 -4.24
C LYS A 358 15.90 -15.65 -3.37
N LEU A 359 15.71 -14.33 -3.39
CA LEU A 359 14.63 -13.64 -2.68
C LEU A 359 13.26 -13.96 -3.28
N GLN A 360 13.14 -14.12 -4.60
CA GLN A 360 11.91 -14.61 -5.24
C GLN A 360 11.55 -16.01 -4.74
N THR A 361 12.53 -16.91 -4.67
CA THR A 361 12.32 -18.27 -4.15
C THR A 361 11.93 -18.25 -2.67
N LEU A 362 12.62 -17.43 -1.86
CA LEU A 362 12.31 -17.24 -0.45
C LEU A 362 10.89 -16.69 -0.25
N GLN A 363 10.46 -15.72 -1.05
CA GLN A 363 9.13 -15.13 -0.97
C GLN A 363 8.05 -16.21 -1.21
N GLY A 364 8.24 -17.10 -2.19
CA GLY A 364 7.33 -18.23 -2.41
C GLY A 364 7.21 -19.12 -1.17
N GLN A 365 8.32 -19.45 -0.51
CA GLN A 365 8.31 -20.24 0.72
C GLN A 365 7.63 -19.52 1.90
N ILE A 366 7.79 -18.20 2.00
CA ILE A 366 7.10 -17.38 3.00
C ILE A 366 5.60 -17.38 2.73
N ASP A 367 5.19 -17.25 1.47
CA ASP A 367 3.78 -17.24 1.07
C ASP A 367 3.12 -18.60 1.35
N ASP A 368 3.82 -19.71 1.13
CA ASP A 368 3.33 -21.06 1.50
C ASP A 368 3.03 -21.19 3.00
N ILE A 369 3.81 -20.51 3.86
CA ILE A 369 3.61 -20.51 5.32
C ILE A 369 2.48 -19.57 5.73
N LEU A 370 2.47 -18.35 5.17
CA LEU A 370 1.52 -17.30 5.56
C LEU A 370 0.12 -17.53 4.96
N TYR A 371 0.05 -18.12 3.77
CA TYR A 371 -1.16 -18.27 2.97
C TYR A 371 -1.29 -19.71 2.41
N PRO A 372 -1.34 -20.75 3.27
CA PRO A 372 -1.36 -22.14 2.83
C PRO A 372 -2.59 -22.51 1.97
N ASN A 373 -3.67 -21.73 2.06
CA ASN A 373 -4.92 -21.95 1.33
C ASN A 373 -5.08 -20.98 0.14
N VAL A 374 -3.98 -20.44 -0.40
CA VAL A 374 -4.06 -19.42 -1.45
C VAL A 374 -4.81 -19.93 -2.69
N ALA A 375 -4.67 -21.21 -3.03
CA ALA A 375 -5.38 -21.82 -4.16
C ALA A 375 -6.90 -21.84 -3.93
N ASP A 376 -7.35 -22.14 -2.71
CA ASP A 376 -8.77 -22.09 -2.34
C ASP A 376 -9.30 -20.66 -2.35
N ASP A 377 -8.49 -19.70 -1.91
CA ASP A 377 -8.84 -18.28 -1.93
C ASP A 377 -8.93 -17.75 -3.37
N VAL A 378 -8.00 -18.13 -4.25
CA VAL A 378 -8.03 -17.82 -5.69
C VAL A 378 -9.23 -18.46 -6.35
N ALA A 379 -9.55 -19.71 -6.04
CA ALA A 379 -10.74 -20.40 -6.55
C ALA A 379 -12.02 -19.68 -6.10
N ALA A 380 -12.10 -19.26 -4.83
CA ALA A 380 -13.24 -18.52 -4.31
C ALA A 380 -13.41 -17.15 -4.98
N VAL A 381 -12.33 -16.40 -5.21
CA VAL A 381 -12.41 -15.11 -5.92
C VAL A 381 -12.68 -15.31 -7.43
N THR A 382 -12.16 -16.37 -8.03
CA THR A 382 -12.48 -16.73 -9.43
C THR A 382 -13.96 -17.10 -9.58
N GLU A 383 -14.51 -17.87 -8.63
CA GLU A 383 -15.92 -18.18 -8.56
C GLU A 383 -16.77 -16.91 -8.43
N LEU A 384 -16.37 -15.99 -7.55
CA LEU A 384 -17.02 -14.69 -7.39
C LEU A 384 -17.02 -13.92 -8.72
N ILE A 385 -15.87 -13.76 -9.39
CA ILE A 385 -15.75 -13.07 -10.68
C ILE A 385 -16.62 -13.74 -11.76
N GLY A 386 -16.60 -15.08 -11.81
CA GLY A 386 -17.41 -15.86 -12.75
C GLY A 386 -18.91 -15.62 -12.58
N ARG A 387 -19.39 -15.40 -11.34
CA ARG A 387 -20.79 -15.05 -11.05
C ARG A 387 -21.20 -13.67 -11.58
N PHE A 388 -20.25 -12.79 -11.93
CA PHE A 388 -20.50 -11.48 -12.55
C PHE A 388 -20.24 -11.43 -14.06
N GLY A 389 -20.03 -12.59 -14.72
CA GLY A 389 -19.92 -12.69 -16.18
C GLY A 389 -18.48 -12.69 -16.74
N GLY A 390 -17.45 -12.52 -15.90
CA GLY A 390 -16.06 -12.85 -16.24
C GLY A 390 -15.38 -12.01 -17.33
N GLU A 391 -15.99 -10.91 -17.81
CA GLU A 391 -15.43 -10.09 -18.89
C GLU A 391 -14.41 -9.05 -18.39
N LYS A 392 -13.41 -8.75 -19.22
CA LYS A 392 -12.38 -7.74 -18.90
C LYS A 392 -13.00 -6.34 -18.86
N GLY A 393 -13.18 -5.80 -17.65
CA GLY A 393 -13.31 -4.36 -17.43
C GLY A 393 -14.71 -3.81 -17.21
N VAL A 394 -15.75 -4.63 -17.03
CA VAL A 394 -17.10 -4.15 -16.71
C VAL A 394 -17.88 -5.19 -15.86
N ASP A 395 -17.48 -5.40 -14.59
CA ASP A 395 -18.10 -6.41 -13.71
C ASP A 395 -19.46 -5.99 -13.12
N ALA A 396 -20.37 -5.37 -13.90
CA ALA A 396 -21.75 -5.15 -13.46
C ALA A 396 -22.75 -4.77 -14.58
N VAL A 397 -22.98 -5.58 -15.61
CA VAL A 397 -24.20 -5.42 -16.44
C VAL A 397 -24.67 -6.75 -17.05
N LYS A 398 -25.80 -7.32 -16.58
CA LYS A 398 -26.90 -7.86 -17.40
C LYS A 398 -28.08 -8.38 -16.54
N SER A 399 -29.28 -8.17 -17.07
CA SER A 399 -30.59 -8.10 -16.39
C SER A 399 -31.37 -9.42 -16.30
N ALA A 400 -32.21 -9.58 -15.26
CA ALA A 400 -33.41 -10.44 -15.29
C ALA A 400 -34.41 -10.11 -14.14
N PRO A 401 -35.73 -10.35 -14.33
CA PRO A 401 -36.79 -9.81 -13.48
C PRO A 401 -37.17 -10.71 -12.30
N GLY A 402 -37.37 -10.07 -11.14
CA GLY A 402 -38.13 -10.60 -10.01
C GLY A 402 -37.28 -11.22 -8.90
N SER A 403 -37.03 -10.46 -7.83
CA SER A 403 -37.31 -10.88 -6.44
C SER A 403 -36.87 -9.82 -5.44
N THR A 404 -37.78 -9.50 -4.53
CA THR A 404 -37.62 -8.73 -3.30
C THR A 404 -36.80 -9.50 -2.27
N HIS A 405 -35.64 -8.97 -1.87
CA HIS A 405 -35.19 -8.76 -0.47
C HIS A 405 -33.73 -8.31 -0.47
N GLU A 406 -33.52 -7.23 0.26
CA GLU A 406 -32.29 -6.60 0.79
C GLU A 406 -30.97 -6.79 0.06
N PRO A 407 -30.31 -5.71 -0.41
CA PRO A 407 -29.25 -5.92 -1.36
C PRO A 407 -27.90 -5.27 -1.00
N TRP A 408 -26.85 -6.06 -1.20
CA TRP A 408 -25.46 -5.80 -0.77
C TRP A 408 -24.54 -5.61 -1.99
N THR A 409 -23.60 -4.68 -1.88
CA THR A 409 -22.59 -4.38 -2.90
C THR A 409 -21.35 -5.26 -2.71
N PRO A 410 -20.84 -5.92 -3.78
CA PRO A 410 -19.60 -6.69 -3.69
C PRO A 410 -18.40 -5.80 -3.31
N PRO A 411 -17.33 -6.37 -2.71
CA PRO A 411 -16.13 -5.62 -2.40
C PRO A 411 -15.53 -5.05 -3.69
N HIS A 412 -15.04 -3.83 -3.65
CA HIS A 412 -14.25 -3.25 -4.72
C HIS A 412 -12.99 -4.10 -4.90
N LEU A 413 -12.95 -4.88 -5.98
CA LEU A 413 -11.86 -5.80 -6.28
C LEU A 413 -10.65 -5.01 -6.77
N SER A 414 -9.56 -5.08 -6.02
CA SER A 414 -8.30 -4.42 -6.31
C SER A 414 -7.76 -4.94 -7.65
N PRO A 415 -7.35 -4.05 -8.57
CA PRO A 415 -6.66 -4.42 -9.80
C PRO A 415 -5.54 -5.43 -9.61
N ARG A 416 -4.79 -5.32 -8.51
CA ARG A 416 -3.65 -6.20 -8.21
C ARG A 416 -4.12 -7.61 -7.86
N VAL A 417 -5.16 -7.75 -7.05
CA VAL A 417 -5.75 -9.04 -6.70
C VAL A 417 -6.37 -9.68 -7.94
N LEU A 418 -7.04 -8.91 -8.79
CA LEU A 418 -7.60 -9.40 -10.04
C LEU A 418 -6.51 -9.90 -11.01
N ALA A 419 -5.41 -9.17 -11.14
CA ALA A 419 -4.27 -9.58 -11.96
C ALA A 419 -3.59 -10.84 -11.42
N PHE A 420 -3.43 -10.93 -10.09
CA PHE A 420 -2.91 -12.11 -9.41
C PHE A 420 -3.79 -13.34 -9.66
N VAL A 421 -5.10 -13.24 -9.38
CA VAL A 421 -6.07 -14.33 -9.58
C VAL A 421 -6.07 -14.83 -11.03
N ARG A 422 -5.95 -13.92 -12.01
CA ARG A 422 -5.92 -14.28 -13.44
C ARG A 422 -4.64 -14.99 -13.88
N THR A 423 -3.51 -14.67 -13.26
CA THR A 423 -2.19 -15.23 -13.61
C THR A 423 -1.76 -16.38 -12.70
N PHE A 424 -2.56 -16.71 -11.68
CA PHE A 424 -2.24 -17.73 -10.68
C PHE A 424 -2.00 -19.11 -11.31
N ASN A 425 -2.82 -19.51 -12.27
CA ASN A 425 -2.68 -20.79 -12.97
C ASN A 425 -1.45 -20.86 -13.91
N ASP A 426 -0.88 -19.72 -14.30
CA ASP A 426 0.31 -19.66 -15.16
C ASP A 426 1.62 -19.68 -14.33
N ARG A 427 1.52 -19.51 -13.00
CA ARG A 427 2.65 -19.45 -12.06
C ARG A 427 2.99 -20.81 -11.42
N HIS A 428 2.18 -21.85 -11.65
CA HIS A 428 2.34 -23.18 -11.08
C HIS A 428 2.56 -24.25 -12.15
#